data_AF-A0A024EL56-F1
#
_entry.id   AF-A0A024EL56-F1
#
_cell.length_a   1.000
_cell.length_b   1.000
_cell.length_c   1.000
_cell.angle_alpha   90.00
_cell.angle_beta   90.00
_cell.angle_gamma   90.00
#
_symmetry.space_group_name_H-M   'P 1'
#
loop_
_entity.id
_entity.type
_entity.pdbx_description
1 polymer ?
#
loop_
_entity_poly.entity_id
_entity_poly.type
_entity_poly.pdbx_seq_one_letter_code
_entity_poly.pdbx_strand_id
1 'polypeptide(L)'
;MSDNWEVALIIAVEKALVQLRWLIKNEHRKTDGVEKSDVHAQVSRLTALTDLAYPGIGGLPMSEATAAKLHQHNATAMQWVRDGGANL
;
A
#
# COMPACT_ATOMS: atom_id res chain seq x y z
N MET A 1 11.33 -0.14 25.87
CA MET A 1 11.62 -0.10 24.41
C MET A 1 10.34 -0.40 23.64
N SER A 2 9.27 0.31 23.94
CA SER A 2 7.98 0.13 23.27
C SER A 2 7.83 1.27 22.24
N ASP A 3 7.19 0.97 21.11
CA ASP A 3 6.33 1.90 20.36
C ASP A 3 6.94 2.83 19.29
N ASN A 4 7.82 2.36 18.40
CA ASN A 4 8.09 3.12 17.15
C ASN A 4 8.00 2.30 15.84
N TRP A 5 7.70 1.01 15.94
CA TRP A 5 7.58 0.15 14.74
C TRP A 5 6.25 0.39 14.02
N GLU A 6 5.15 0.68 14.75
CA GLU A 6 3.85 1.02 14.14
C GLU A 6 3.98 2.29 13.28
N VAL A 7 4.64 3.32 13.81
CA VAL A 7 4.91 4.57 13.08
C VAL A 7 5.78 4.30 11.85
N ALA A 8 6.85 3.51 11.99
CA ALA A 8 7.71 3.14 10.88
C ALA A 8 6.95 2.34 9.80
N LEU A 9 6.03 1.46 10.19
CA LEU A 9 5.17 0.70 9.29
C LEU A 9 4.23 1.62 8.51
N ILE A 10 3.57 2.57 9.19
CA ILE A 10 2.73 3.57 8.53
C ILE A 10 3.54 4.36 7.49
N ILE A 11 4.73 4.86 7.86
CA ILE A 11 5.60 5.59 6.92
C ILE A 11 5.99 4.72 5.73
N ALA A 12 6.29 3.44 5.95
CA ALA A 12 6.62 2.51 4.87
C ALA A 12 5.45 2.31 3.90
N VAL A 13 4.22 2.17 4.43
CA VAL A 13 2.99 2.05 3.63
C VAL A 13 2.68 3.34 2.87
N GLU A 14 2.82 4.51 3.50
CA GLU A 14 2.62 5.81 2.85
C GLU A 14 3.60 6.02 1.68
N LYS A 15 4.89 5.70 1.87
CA LYS A 15 5.87 5.72 0.78
C LYS A 15 5.51 4.74 -0.33
N ALA A 16 5.05 3.56 0.03
CA ALA A 16 4.65 2.55 -0.94
C ALA A 16 3.41 2.99 -1.75
N LEU A 17 2.47 3.71 -1.14
CA LEU A 17 1.32 4.32 -1.82
C LEU A 17 1.76 5.41 -2.81
N VAL A 18 2.68 6.31 -2.41
CA VAL A 18 3.21 7.34 -3.31
C VAL A 18 3.84 6.70 -4.56
N GLN A 19 4.63 5.64 -4.36
CA GLN A 19 5.23 4.90 -5.46
C GLN A 19 4.16 4.21 -6.32
N LEU A 20 3.14 3.57 -5.73
CA LEU A 20 2.05 2.95 -6.49
C LEU A 20 1.32 3.97 -7.37
N ARG A 21 1.01 5.15 -6.84
CA ARG A 21 0.37 6.23 -7.61
C ARG A 21 1.23 6.65 -8.80
N TRP A 22 2.54 6.79 -8.61
CA TRP A 22 3.47 7.10 -9.70
C TRP A 22 3.51 5.97 -10.75
N LEU A 23 3.57 4.70 -10.32
CA LEU A 23 3.60 3.55 -11.22
C LEU A 23 2.33 3.46 -12.06
N ILE A 24 1.14 3.57 -11.45
CA ILE A 24 -0.14 3.52 -12.18
C ILE A 24 -0.19 4.62 -13.24
N LYS A 25 0.22 5.85 -12.89
CA LYS A 25 0.22 6.99 -13.82
C LYS A 25 1.13 6.75 -15.02
N ASN A 26 2.31 6.19 -14.82
CA ASN A 26 3.29 5.98 -15.88
C ASN A 26 3.03 4.71 -16.70
N GLU A 27 2.49 3.65 -16.08
CA GLU A 27 2.01 2.46 -16.79
C GLU A 27 0.89 2.82 -17.77
N HIS A 28 -0.04 3.69 -17.36
CA HIS A 28 -1.13 4.16 -18.21
C HIS A 28 -0.63 5.03 -19.38
N ARG A 29 0.34 5.92 -19.11
CA ARG A 29 0.94 6.81 -20.12
C ARG A 29 1.95 6.10 -21.03
N LYS A 30 2.34 4.87 -20.70
CA LYS A 30 3.43 4.12 -21.35
C LYS A 30 4.75 4.90 -21.34
N THR A 31 5.03 5.57 -20.22
CA THR A 31 6.24 6.37 -20.00
C THR A 31 7.18 5.69 -19.00
N ASP A 32 8.44 6.13 -18.99
CA ASP A 32 9.47 5.73 -18.02
C ASP A 32 9.77 4.21 -17.95
N GLY A 33 9.38 3.46 -18.99
CA GLY A 33 9.59 2.01 -19.06
C GLY A 33 8.79 1.22 -18.02
N VAL A 34 7.76 1.82 -17.41
CA VAL A 34 6.95 1.16 -16.38
C VAL A 34 6.04 0.11 -17.01
N GLU A 35 6.14 -1.11 -16.50
CA GLU A 35 5.33 -2.24 -16.91
C GLU A 35 4.20 -2.52 -15.90
N LYS A 36 3.19 -3.25 -16.36
CA LYS A 36 2.10 -3.73 -15.49
C LYS A 36 2.62 -4.61 -14.34
N SER A 37 3.72 -5.34 -14.57
CA SER A 37 4.42 -6.14 -13.57
C SER A 37 4.94 -5.31 -12.41
N ASP A 38 5.42 -4.08 -12.64
CA ASP A 38 5.88 -3.16 -11.58
C ASP A 38 4.73 -2.73 -10.67
N VAL A 39 3.57 -2.41 -11.27
CA VAL A 39 2.35 -2.09 -10.53
C VAL A 39 1.95 -3.28 -9.65
N HIS A 40 1.92 -4.50 -10.22
CA HIS A 40 1.57 -5.70 -9.46
C HIS A 40 2.54 -5.96 -8.31
N ALA A 41 3.86 -5.84 -8.53
CA ALA A 41 4.87 -6.02 -7.50
C ALA A 41 4.67 -5.03 -6.34
N GLN A 42 4.35 -3.77 -6.66
CA GLN A 42 4.09 -2.75 -5.64
C GLN A 42 2.79 -2.98 -4.88
N VAL A 43 1.74 -3.47 -5.55
CA VAL A 43 0.49 -3.88 -4.88
C VAL A 43 0.76 -5.03 -3.91
N SER A 44 1.48 -6.07 -4.33
CA SER A 44 1.85 -7.19 -3.45
C SER A 44 2.63 -6.72 -2.22
N ARG A 45 3.55 -5.77 -2.38
CA ARG A 45 4.28 -5.16 -1.26
C ARG A 45 3.35 -4.42 -0.30
N LEU A 46 2.43 -3.61 -0.82
CA LEU A 46 1.46 -2.87 -0.01
C LEU A 46 0.57 -3.84 0.78
N THR A 47 0.03 -4.85 0.10
CA THR A 47 -0.80 -5.89 0.73
C THR A 47 -0.05 -6.58 1.86
N ALA A 48 1.19 -7.04 1.63
CA ALA A 48 1.98 -7.69 2.66
C ALA A 48 2.23 -6.81 3.90
N LEU A 49 2.42 -5.49 3.71
CA LEU A 49 2.58 -4.56 4.83
C LEU A 49 1.27 -4.31 5.58
N THR A 50 0.15 -4.17 4.87
CA THR A 50 -1.16 -3.92 5.48
C THR A 50 -1.78 -5.17 6.08
N ASP A 51 -1.40 -6.35 5.61
CA ASP A 51 -1.84 -7.66 6.10
C ASP A 51 -1.43 -7.89 7.55
N LEU A 52 -0.37 -7.22 8.00
CA LEU A 52 0.05 -7.21 9.42
C LEU A 52 -1.06 -6.71 10.36
N ALA A 53 -2.03 -5.95 9.87
CA ALA A 53 -3.16 -5.47 10.66
C ALA A 53 -4.29 -6.51 10.84
N TYR A 54 -4.28 -7.64 10.12
CA TYR A 54 -5.35 -8.62 10.15
C TYR A 54 -5.03 -9.77 11.13
N PRO A 55 -5.74 -9.89 12.26
CA PRO A 55 -5.45 -10.93 13.26
C PRO A 55 -5.62 -12.35 12.72
N GLY A 56 -6.56 -12.55 11.78
CA GLY A 56 -6.92 -13.87 11.25
C GLY A 56 -5.88 -14.53 10.34
N ILE A 57 -4.82 -13.81 9.96
CA ILE A 57 -3.76 -14.31 9.06
C ILE A 57 -2.36 -14.24 9.68
N GLY A 58 -2.29 -14.11 11.01
CA GLY A 58 -1.01 -13.97 11.73
C GLY A 58 -0.49 -12.54 11.80
N GLY A 59 -1.39 -11.55 11.76
CA GLY A 59 -1.07 -10.14 11.98
C GLY A 59 -0.41 -9.88 13.34
N LEU A 60 0.25 -8.72 13.45
CA LEU A 60 0.96 -8.31 14.65
C LEU A 60 0.02 -7.58 15.61
N PRO A 61 0.18 -7.75 16.94
CA PRO A 61 -0.52 -6.91 17.90
C PRO A 61 -0.17 -5.44 17.66
N MET A 62 -1.17 -4.60 17.42
CA MET A 62 -0.99 -3.17 17.22
C MET A 62 -2.18 -2.39 17.75
N SER A 63 -2.03 -1.08 17.89
CA SER A 63 -3.15 -0.21 18.25
C SER A 63 -4.28 -0.25 17.22
N GLU A 64 -5.52 -0.09 17.68
CA GLU A 64 -6.71 -0.04 16.81
C GLU A 64 -6.60 1.09 15.76
N ALA A 65 -6.04 2.24 16.17
CA ALA A 65 -5.79 3.37 15.28
C ALA A 65 -4.83 3.02 14.13
N THR A 66 -3.74 2.31 14.42
CA THR A 66 -2.78 1.87 13.39
C THR A 66 -3.41 0.83 12.46
N ALA A 67 -4.13 -0.15 13.01
CA ALA A 67 -4.82 -1.16 12.21
C ALA A 67 -5.84 -0.52 11.25
N ALA A 68 -6.68 0.39 11.75
CA ALA A 68 -7.65 1.13 10.94
C ALA A 68 -6.97 1.91 9.80
N LYS A 69 -5.86 2.60 10.09
CA LYS A 69 -5.10 3.35 9.08
C LYS A 69 -4.50 2.42 8.01
N LEU A 70 -3.97 1.27 8.40
CA LEU A 70 -3.46 0.26 7.45
C LEU A 70 -4.56 -0.32 6.55
N HIS A 71 -5.73 -0.63 7.10
CA HIS A 71 -6.88 -1.06 6.31
C HIS A 71 -7.34 0.01 5.31
N GLN A 72 -7.39 1.28 5.74
CA GLN A 72 -7.73 2.40 4.87
C GLN A 72 -6.72 2.56 3.72
N HIS A 73 -5.42 2.42 4.01
CA HIS A 73 -4.37 2.48 2.99
C HIS A 73 -4.46 1.31 1.99
N ASN A 74 -4.72 0.09 2.45
CA ASN A 74 -4.96 -1.06 1.57
C ASN A 74 -6.18 -0.81 0.66
N ALA A 75 -7.30 -0.37 1.23
CA ALA A 75 -8.50 -0.06 0.47
C ALA A 75 -8.26 1.01 -0.60
N THR A 76 -7.48 2.04 -0.27
CA THR A 76 -7.07 3.11 -1.18
C THR A 76 -6.22 2.57 -2.34
N ALA A 77 -5.21 1.74 -2.04
CA ALA A 77 -4.38 1.09 -3.07
C ALA A 77 -5.23 0.26 -4.04
N MET A 78 -6.13 -0.57 -3.51
CA MET A 78 -7.02 -1.42 -4.33
C MET A 78 -7.97 -0.58 -5.19
N GLN A 79 -8.43 0.56 -4.68
CA GLN A 79 -9.26 1.49 -5.45
C GLN A 79 -8.50 2.09 -6.62
N TRP A 80 -7.28 2.58 -6.39
CA TRP A 80 -6.44 3.16 -7.45
C TRP A 80 -6.13 2.17 -8.57
N VAL A 81 -5.85 0.91 -8.22
CA VAL A 81 -5.60 -0.16 -9.20
C VAL A 81 -6.85 -0.46 -10.03
N ARG A 82 -8.02 -0.55 -9.40
CA ARG A 82 -9.30 -0.78 -10.10
C ARG A 82 -9.65 0.35 -11.05
N ASP A 83 -9.44 1.59 -10.62
CA ASP A 83 -9.74 2.77 -11.43
C ASP A 83 -8.72 2.99 -12.56
N GLY A 84 -7.62 2.22 -12.59
CA GLY A 84 -6.55 2.37 -13.58
C GLY A 84 -5.93 3.77 -13.60
N GLY A 85 -6.05 4.50 -12.49
CA GLY A 85 -5.66 5.89 -12.38
C GLY A 85 -6.56 6.90 -13.10
N ALA A 86 -7.76 6.52 -13.56
CA ALA A 86 -8.72 7.45 -14.15
C ALA A 86 -9.13 8.59 -13.20
N ASN A 87 -9.05 8.35 -11.88
CA ASN A 87 -9.39 9.28 -10.81
C ASN A 87 -8.17 9.77 -10.00
N LEU A 88 -6.94 9.59 -10.52
CA LEU A 88 -5.66 9.92 -9.84
C LEU A 88 -4.98 11.19 -10.36
#